data_AF-R7U245-F1
#
_entry.id   AF-R7U245-F1
#
_cell.length_a   1.000
_cell.length_b   1.000
_cell.length_c   1.000
_cell.angle_alpha   90.00
_cell.angle_beta   90.00
_cell.angle_gamma   90.00
#
_symmetry.space_group_name_H-M   'P 1'
#
loop_
_entity.id
_entity.type
_entity.pdbx_description
1 polymer ?
#
loop_
_entity_poly.entity_id
_entity_poly.type
_entity_poly.pdbx_seq_one_letter_code
_entity_poly.pdbx_strand_id
1 'polypeptide(L)'
;MLSTLQKGEPNLVVVPPSDVLSVVLSLYMANQHLPLPGPDEVLMCSESTSAEEIELLWLRAIGDARDQKRGKIYCLVNAHMLIYEVCQQFEKCLSKYQNCQNEYCLVVICSNSDQSHITNIIHASQHRSLIISSEIDSRKYLMSKFTEHSKDSKGAWLADGER
;
A
#
# COMPACT_ATOMS: atom_id res chain seq x y z
N MET A 1 -5.15 2.65 18.49
CA MET A 1 -3.82 2.84 17.87
C MET A 1 -3.61 1.69 16.92
N LEU A 2 -3.56 1.93 15.60
CA LEU A 2 -3.03 0.94 14.66
C LEU A 2 -1.69 0.42 15.21
N SER A 3 -1.50 -0.90 15.18
CA SER A 3 -0.22 -1.51 15.52
C SER A 3 0.89 -0.83 14.72
N THR A 4 2.01 -0.54 15.38
CA THR A 4 3.11 0.22 14.80
C THR A 4 3.70 -0.55 13.62
N LEU A 5 3.52 -0.05 12.40
CA LEU A 5 4.19 -0.59 11.23
C LEU A 5 5.71 -0.48 11.42
N GLN A 6 6.42 -1.56 11.13
CA GLN A 6 7.86 -1.59 11.13
C GLN A 6 8.38 -0.85 9.90
N LYS A 7 9.41 -0.03 10.10
CA LYS A 7 10.11 0.65 9.02
C LYS A 7 11.37 -0.11 8.65
N GLY A 8 11.77 -0.07 7.39
CA GLY A 8 12.96 -0.76 6.89
C GLY A 8 12.77 -2.25 6.60
N GLU A 9 11.56 -2.78 6.84
CA GLU A 9 11.15 -4.12 6.45
C GLU A 9 9.67 -4.13 5.97
N PRO A 10 9.26 -5.10 5.12
CA PRO A 10 7.86 -5.23 4.74
C PRO A 10 6.99 -5.71 5.90
N ASN A 11 5.76 -5.21 5.99
CA ASN A 11 4.78 -5.62 6.99
C ASN A 11 3.73 -6.51 6.33
N LEU A 12 3.65 -7.79 6.68
CA LEU A 12 2.65 -8.70 6.12
C LEU A 12 1.35 -8.63 6.93
N VAL A 13 0.23 -8.48 6.22
CA VAL A 13 -1.13 -8.43 6.76
C VAL A 13 -1.99 -9.46 6.02
N VAL A 14 -2.68 -10.30 6.77
CA VAL A 14 -3.62 -11.28 6.20
C VAL A 14 -5.01 -11.00 6.75
N VAL A 15 -5.97 -10.71 5.88
CA VAL A 15 -7.36 -10.39 6.25
C VAL A 15 -8.34 -11.05 5.30
N PRO A 16 -9.64 -11.17 5.64
CA PRO A 16 -10.65 -11.61 4.69
C PRO A 16 -10.74 -10.68 3.46
N PRO A 17 -11.20 -11.17 2.29
CA PRO A 17 -11.36 -10.35 1.09
C PRO A 17 -12.24 -9.11 1.28
N SER A 18 -13.25 -9.19 2.16
CA SER A 18 -14.15 -8.07 2.49
C SER A 18 -13.43 -6.89 3.16
N ASP A 19 -12.30 -7.16 3.82
CA ASP A 19 -11.65 -6.22 4.72
C ASP A 19 -10.42 -5.57 4.09
N VAL A 20 -9.97 -6.07 2.93
CA VAL A 20 -8.75 -5.64 2.23
C VAL A 20 -8.71 -4.12 2.04
N LEU A 21 -9.73 -3.54 1.42
CA LEU A 21 -9.78 -2.10 1.16
C LEU A 21 -9.95 -1.28 2.44
N SER A 22 -10.69 -1.81 3.42
CA SER A 22 -10.87 -1.19 4.73
C SER A 22 -9.55 -1.09 5.50
N VAL A 23 -8.71 -2.13 5.40
CA VAL A 23 -7.34 -2.12 5.93
C VAL A 23 -6.50 -1.08 5.21
N VAL A 24 -6.48 -1.09 3.86
CA VAL A 24 -5.72 -0.12 3.08
C VAL A 24 -6.09 1.30 3.51
N LEU A 25 -7.38 1.61 3.54
CA LEU A 25 -7.86 2.93 3.93
C LEU A 25 -7.44 3.30 5.37
N SER A 26 -7.51 2.36 6.30
CA SER A 26 -7.11 2.56 7.70
C SER A 26 -5.64 2.95 7.83
N LEU A 27 -4.74 2.43 6.98
CA LEU A 27 -3.33 2.80 6.97
C LEU A 27 -3.15 4.30 6.68
N TYR A 28 -3.88 4.84 5.72
CA TYR A 28 -3.79 6.25 5.33
C TYR A 28 -4.57 7.17 6.28
N MET A 29 -5.62 6.67 6.94
CA MET A 29 -6.36 7.42 7.96
C MET A 29 -5.51 7.77 9.19
N ALA A 30 -4.40 7.07 9.42
CA ALA A 30 -3.47 7.38 10.50
C ALA A 30 -2.88 8.80 10.39
N ASN A 31 -2.81 9.37 9.18
CA ASN A 31 -2.35 10.73 8.95
C ASN A 31 -3.35 11.51 8.08
N GLN A 32 -4.31 12.16 8.74
CA GLN A 32 -5.40 12.89 8.09
C GLN A 32 -4.94 14.06 7.21
N HIS A 33 -3.70 14.51 7.34
CA HIS A 33 -3.15 15.60 6.53
C HIS A 33 -2.67 15.15 5.15
N LEU A 34 -2.42 13.85 4.94
CA LEU A 34 -2.00 13.32 3.65
C LEU A 34 -3.18 13.23 2.67
N PRO A 35 -2.94 13.32 1.35
CA PRO A 35 -3.97 13.04 0.35
C PRO A 35 -4.40 11.56 0.41
N LEU A 36 -5.48 11.23 -0.34
CA LEU A 36 -5.79 9.83 -0.61
C LEU A 36 -4.63 9.16 -1.35
N PRO A 37 -4.41 7.85 -1.15
CA PRO A 37 -3.32 7.15 -1.82
C PRO A 37 -3.41 7.23 -3.34
N GLY A 38 -2.27 7.45 -3.97
CA GLY A 38 -2.12 7.37 -5.42
C GLY A 38 -1.83 5.95 -5.92
N PRO A 39 -1.91 5.71 -7.25
CA PRO A 39 -1.50 4.45 -7.87
C PRO A 39 0.02 4.20 -7.76
N ASP A 40 0.79 5.23 -7.42
CA ASP A 40 2.22 5.12 -7.13
C ASP A 40 2.51 4.56 -5.73
N GLU A 41 1.52 4.62 -4.82
CA GLU A 41 1.61 4.16 -3.43
C GLU A 41 0.89 2.83 -3.22
N VAL A 42 -0.24 2.59 -3.88
CA VAL A 42 -1.03 1.35 -3.73
C VAL A 42 -1.09 0.59 -5.05
N LEU A 43 -0.47 -0.58 -5.10
CA LEU A 43 -0.55 -1.52 -6.22
C LEU A 43 -1.52 -2.66 -5.90
N MET A 44 -2.61 -2.74 -6.67
CA MET A 44 -3.55 -3.87 -6.63
C MET A 44 -3.00 -5.03 -7.44
N CYS A 45 -2.47 -6.05 -6.77
CA CYS A 45 -1.86 -7.20 -7.42
C CYS A 45 -2.92 -8.14 -8.02
N SER A 46 -2.56 -8.71 -9.17
CA SER A 46 -3.28 -9.76 -9.87
C SER A 46 -2.28 -10.72 -10.51
N GLU A 47 -2.78 -11.76 -11.19
CA GLU A 47 -1.93 -12.70 -11.95
C GLU A 47 -1.22 -12.01 -13.14
N SER A 48 -1.70 -10.85 -13.58
CA SER A 48 -1.09 -10.05 -14.66
C SER A 48 -0.09 -9.02 -14.15
N THR A 49 0.11 -8.89 -12.83
CA THR A 49 1.10 -7.97 -12.27
C THR A 49 2.49 -8.37 -12.72
N SER A 50 3.24 -7.40 -13.23
CA SER A 50 4.59 -7.61 -13.75
C SER A 50 5.67 -7.49 -12.68
N ALA A 51 6.82 -8.10 -12.96
CA ALA A 51 8.04 -7.92 -12.16
C ALA A 51 8.48 -6.44 -12.11
N GLU A 52 8.25 -5.69 -13.19
CA GLU A 52 8.57 -4.26 -13.29
C GLU A 52 7.73 -3.42 -12.34
N GLU A 53 6.43 -3.68 -12.22
CA GLU A 53 5.55 -2.96 -11.28
C GLU A 53 5.99 -3.17 -9.82
N ILE A 54 6.40 -4.39 -9.46
CA ILE A 54 6.97 -4.69 -8.14
C ILE A 54 8.24 -3.88 -7.92
N GLU A 55 9.19 -3.93 -8.85
CA GLU A 55 10.45 -3.19 -8.73
C GLU A 55 10.22 -1.67 -8.67
N LEU A 56 9.29 -1.13 -9.46
CA LEU A 56 8.94 0.28 -9.45
C LEU A 56 8.37 0.73 -8.10
N LEU A 57 7.47 -0.07 -7.50
CA LEU A 57 6.94 0.24 -6.17
C LEU A 57 8.06 0.28 -5.12
N TRP A 58 8.97 -0.70 -5.16
CA TRP A 58 10.17 -0.71 -4.31
C TRP A 58 11.03 0.54 -4.51
N LEU A 59 11.35 0.88 -5.76
CA LEU A 59 12.16 2.06 -6.07
C LEU A 59 11.53 3.36 -5.56
N ARG A 60 10.21 3.50 -5.66
CA ARG A 60 9.47 4.66 -5.11
C ARG A 60 9.57 4.69 -3.59
N ALA A 61 9.34 3.56 -2.92
CA ALA A 61 9.43 3.47 -1.47
C ALA A 61 10.82 3.84 -0.94
N ILE A 62 11.86 3.32 -1.58
CA ILE A 62 13.25 3.59 -1.21
C ILE A 62 13.66 5.02 -1.57
N GLY A 63 13.21 5.53 -2.71
CA GLY A 63 13.47 6.89 -3.18
C GLY A 63 12.87 7.95 -2.27
N ASP A 64 11.58 7.83 -1.96
CA ASP A 64 10.88 8.77 -1.07
C ASP A 64 11.44 8.71 0.37
N ALA A 65 11.84 7.53 0.86
CA ALA A 65 12.53 7.40 2.14
C ALA A 65 13.91 8.10 2.13
N ARG A 66 14.70 7.96 1.05
CA ARG A 66 15.99 8.65 0.89
C ARG A 66 15.82 10.17 0.85
N ASP A 67 14.78 10.65 0.16
CA ASP A 67 14.46 12.06 0.02
C ASP A 67 13.77 12.65 1.27
N GLN A 68 13.71 11.89 2.38
CA GLN A 68 13.13 12.29 3.66
C GLN A 68 11.65 12.70 3.56
N LYS A 69 10.91 12.16 2.58
CA LYS A 69 9.45 12.32 2.48
C LYS A 69 8.78 11.42 3.51
N ARG A 70 8.66 11.93 4.74
CA ARG A 70 8.14 11.18 5.88
C ARG A 70 6.65 10.86 5.74
N GLY A 71 6.27 9.69 6.22
CA GLY A 71 4.87 9.30 6.41
C GLY A 71 4.19 8.65 5.21
N LYS A 72 4.91 8.46 4.09
CA LYS A 72 4.39 7.67 2.98
C LYS A 72 4.39 6.18 3.30
N ILE A 73 3.33 5.51 2.87
CA ILE A 73 3.10 4.08 3.01
C ILE A 73 2.95 3.54 1.59
N TYR A 74 3.56 2.39 1.32
CA TYR A 74 3.41 1.69 0.05
C TYR A 74 2.72 0.37 0.31
N CYS A 75 1.74 0.01 -0.53
CA CYS A 75 0.94 -1.18 -0.35
C CYS A 75 1.00 -2.09 -1.59
N LEU A 76 1.31 -3.37 -1.36
CA LEU A 76 1.02 -4.45 -2.30
C LEU A 76 -0.25 -5.15 -1.82
N VAL A 77 -1.35 -4.95 -2.54
CA VAL A 77 -2.66 -5.45 -2.15
C VAL A 77 -2.99 -6.71 -2.94
N ASN A 78 -3.57 -7.73 -2.30
CA ASN A 78 -3.79 -9.05 -2.91
C ASN A 78 -2.51 -9.74 -3.37
N ALA A 79 -1.40 -9.54 -2.64
CA ALA A 79 -0.09 -10.05 -3.08
C ALA A 79 -0.02 -11.58 -3.24
N HIS A 80 -0.91 -12.33 -2.57
CA HIS A 80 -1.08 -13.78 -2.79
C HIS A 80 -1.44 -14.18 -4.23
N MET A 81 -1.93 -13.26 -5.07
CA MET A 81 -2.22 -13.49 -6.49
C MET A 81 -1.00 -13.40 -7.40
N LEU A 82 0.15 -12.95 -6.88
CA LEU A 82 1.37 -12.82 -7.68
C LEU A 82 1.86 -14.20 -8.12
N ILE A 83 2.19 -14.32 -9.41
CA ILE A 83 2.81 -15.53 -9.94
C ILE A 83 4.23 -15.72 -9.38
N TYR A 84 4.73 -16.95 -9.49
CA TYR A 84 6.03 -17.34 -8.95
C TYR A 84 7.19 -16.42 -9.37
N GLU A 85 7.31 -16.13 -10.66
CA GLU A 85 8.38 -15.29 -11.22
C GLU A 85 8.36 -13.87 -10.62
N VAL A 86 7.18 -13.34 -10.35
CA VAL A 86 6.99 -12.01 -9.75
C VAL A 86 7.29 -12.04 -8.25
N CYS A 87 6.96 -13.14 -7.56
CA CYS A 87 7.40 -13.37 -6.18
C CYS A 87 8.93 -13.43 -6.06
N GLN A 88 9.63 -14.05 -7.01
CA GLN A 88 11.09 -14.06 -7.03
C GLN A 88 11.67 -12.66 -7.21
N GLN A 89 11.06 -11.83 -8.07
CA GLN A 89 11.47 -10.43 -8.20
C GLN A 89 11.25 -9.65 -6.90
N PHE A 90 10.13 -9.88 -6.21
CA PHE A 90 9.88 -9.30 -4.90
C PHE A 90 10.98 -9.69 -3.90
N GLU A 91 11.31 -10.98 -3.79
CA GLU A 91 12.35 -11.50 -2.89
C GLU A 91 13.74 -10.91 -3.21
N LYS A 92 14.07 -10.77 -4.49
CA LYS A 92 15.30 -10.12 -4.95
C LYS A 92 15.34 -8.65 -4.51
N CYS A 93 14.23 -7.92 -4.65
CA CYS A 93 14.14 -6.53 -4.18
C CYS A 93 14.27 -6.45 -2.66
N LEU A 94 13.56 -7.31 -1.92
CA LEU A 94 13.66 -7.40 -0.46
C LEU A 94 15.11 -7.62 -0.03
N SER A 95 15.79 -8.61 -0.62
CA SER A 95 17.19 -8.92 -0.30
C SER A 95 18.15 -7.76 -0.61
N LYS A 96 17.86 -7.01 -1.67
CA LYS A 96 18.64 -5.83 -2.10
C LYS A 96 18.46 -4.64 -1.16
N TYR A 97 17.25 -4.43 -0.65
CA TYR A 97 16.89 -3.22 0.11
C TYR A 97 16.75 -3.41 1.63
N GLN A 98 16.74 -4.65 2.14
CA GLN A 98 16.65 -4.96 3.59
C GLN A 98 17.75 -4.28 4.43
N ASN A 99 18.93 -4.06 3.85
CA ASN A 99 20.08 -3.46 4.54
C ASN A 99 20.22 -1.96 4.26
N CYS A 100 19.31 -1.37 3.48
CA CYS A 100 19.31 0.07 3.32
C CYS A 100 18.93 0.72 4.66
N GLN A 101 19.67 1.74 5.09
CA GLN A 101 19.33 2.55 6.28
C GLN A 101 18.05 3.39 6.09
N ASN A 102 17.26 3.09 5.06
CA ASN A 102 16.12 3.88 4.65
C ASN A 102 14.90 3.38 5.44
N GLU A 103 14.27 4.29 6.18
CA GLU A 103 13.05 4.05 6.96
C GLU A 103 11.80 3.91 6.06
N TYR A 104 11.85 3.12 4.98
CA TYR A 104 10.69 2.91 4.11
C TYR A 104 9.58 2.14 4.85
N CYS A 105 8.34 2.36 4.45
CA CYS A 105 7.17 1.66 5.00
C CYS A 105 6.43 0.93 3.87
N LEU A 106 6.65 -0.38 3.77
CA LEU A 106 5.98 -1.25 2.81
C LEU A 106 5.02 -2.18 3.54
N VAL A 107 3.79 -2.30 3.06
CA VAL A 107 2.75 -3.18 3.61
C VAL A 107 2.32 -4.15 2.52
N VAL A 108 2.36 -5.44 2.82
CA VAL A 108 1.93 -6.52 1.94
C VAL A 108 0.63 -7.08 2.50
N ILE A 109 -0.46 -6.96 1.73
CA ILE A 109 -1.79 -7.36 2.17
C ILE A 109 -2.25 -8.56 1.33
N CYS A 110 -2.60 -9.65 1.99
CA CYS A 110 -3.16 -10.84 1.39
C CYS A 110 -4.58 -11.07 1.89
N SER A 111 -5.49 -11.41 0.97
CA SER A 111 -6.88 -11.71 1.31
C SER A 111 -7.12 -13.19 1.66
N ASN A 112 -6.08 -14.01 1.52
CA ASN A 112 -6.10 -15.44 1.77
C ASN A 112 -4.84 -15.83 2.55
N SER A 113 -5.00 -16.74 3.51
CA SER A 113 -3.91 -17.29 4.33
C SER A 113 -3.20 -18.48 3.68
N ASP A 114 -3.65 -18.92 2.50
CA ASP A 114 -2.97 -19.98 1.76
C ASP A 114 -1.46 -19.67 1.65
N GLN A 115 -0.64 -20.72 1.71
CA GLN A 115 0.83 -20.71 1.73
C GLN A 115 1.42 -20.24 0.38
N SER A 116 0.95 -19.09 -0.10
CA SER A 116 1.46 -18.40 -1.26
C SER A 116 2.96 -18.14 -1.09
N HIS A 117 3.71 -18.09 -2.17
CA HIS A 117 5.14 -17.84 -2.08
C HIS A 117 5.46 -16.53 -1.38
N ILE A 118 4.66 -15.49 -1.61
CA ILE A 118 4.87 -14.19 -0.97
C ILE A 118 4.68 -14.25 0.55
N THR A 119 3.69 -15.00 1.06
CA THR A 119 3.47 -15.14 2.50
C THR A 119 4.61 -15.91 3.17
N ASN A 120 5.21 -16.87 2.46
CA ASN A 120 6.39 -17.61 2.95
C ASN A 120 7.64 -16.73 2.98
N ILE A 121 7.87 -15.91 1.94
CA ILE A 121 9.02 -15.00 1.87
C ILE A 121 9.00 -14.01 3.05
N ILE A 122 7.82 -13.54 3.46
CA ILE A 122 7.65 -12.45 4.44
C ILE A 122 7.01 -12.97 5.75
N HIS A 123 7.15 -14.26 6.04
CA HIS A 123 6.50 -14.85 7.22
C HIS A 123 7.03 -14.27 8.54
N ALA A 124 8.30 -13.87 8.59
CA ALA A 124 8.94 -13.31 9.78
C ALA A 124 8.36 -11.94 10.21
N SER A 125 7.81 -11.16 9.26
CA SER A 125 7.31 -9.79 9.49
C SER A 125 5.76 -9.75 9.48
N GLN A 126 5.11 -10.85 9.88
CA GLN A 126 3.66 -10.99 9.91
C GLN A 126 3.02 -10.27 11.08
N HIS A 127 2.08 -9.38 10.78
CA HIS A 127 1.25 -8.67 11.75
C HIS A 127 -0.16 -9.28 11.76
N ARG A 128 -0.50 -9.97 12.86
CA ARG A 128 -1.77 -10.68 13.01
C ARG A 128 -2.97 -9.78 13.35
N SER A 129 -2.74 -8.49 13.62
CA SER A 129 -3.82 -7.56 13.94
C SER A 129 -3.44 -6.15 13.49
N LEU A 130 -4.06 -5.70 12.40
CA LEU A 130 -4.24 -4.28 12.14
C LEU A 130 -5.62 -3.87 12.64
N ILE A 131 -5.71 -2.72 13.31
CA ILE A 131 -7.00 -2.17 13.69
C ILE A 131 -7.68 -1.65 12.43
N ILE A 132 -8.78 -2.28 12.05
CA ILE A 132 -9.64 -1.79 10.97
C ILE A 132 -10.45 -0.62 11.51
N SER A 133 -10.42 0.51 10.81
CA SER A 133 -11.21 1.70 11.16
C SER A 133 -12.69 1.40 11.02
N SER A 134 -13.53 2.01 11.86
CA SER A 134 -14.98 1.83 11.73
C SER A 134 -15.47 2.35 10.37
N GLU A 135 -16.59 1.82 9.89
CA GLU A 135 -17.22 2.29 8.64
C GLU A 135 -17.61 3.78 8.74
N ILE A 136 -18.02 4.22 9.93
CA ILE A 136 -18.38 5.62 10.20
C ILE A 136 -17.16 6.53 10.03
N ASP A 137 -16.01 6.14 10.59
CA ASP A 137 -14.77 6.91 10.48
C ASP A 137 -14.25 6.92 9.05
N SER A 138 -14.28 5.76 8.38
CA SER A 138 -13.89 5.60 6.97
C SER A 138 -14.72 6.51 6.07
N ARG A 139 -16.04 6.51 6.24
CA ARG A 139 -16.97 7.38 5.49
C ARG A 139 -16.69 8.85 5.76
N LYS A 140 -16.51 9.23 7.03
CA LYS A 140 -16.21 10.62 7.41
C LYS A 140 -14.89 11.10 6.79
N TYR A 141 -13.87 10.25 6.81
CA TYR A 141 -12.57 10.52 6.20
C TYR A 141 -12.68 10.74 4.69
N LEU A 142 -13.31 9.79 3.97
CA LEU A 142 -13.51 9.91 2.53
C LEU A 142 -14.33 11.17 2.17
N MET A 143 -15.42 11.44 2.90
CA MET A 143 -16.23 12.64 2.65
C MET A 143 -15.42 13.93 2.82
N SER A 144 -14.56 14.03 3.84
CA SER A 144 -13.68 15.18 4.01
C SER A 144 -12.75 15.34 2.80
N LYS A 145 -12.09 14.28 2.35
CA LYS A 145 -11.14 14.34 1.22
C LYS A 145 -11.80 14.69 -0.11
N PHE A 146 -12.98 14.17 -0.39
CA PHE A 146 -13.71 14.48 -1.62
C PHE A 146 -14.36 15.88 -1.60
N THR A 147 -14.70 16.42 -0.43
CA THR A 147 -15.32 17.76 -0.32
C THR A 147 -14.30 18.90 -0.26
N GLU A 148 -13.08 18.65 0.23
CA GLU A 148 -11.97 19.62 0.13
C GLU A 148 -11.65 19.96 -1.34
N HIS A 149 -11.60 18.95 -2.21
CA HIS A 149 -11.41 19.15 -3.65
C HIS A 149 -12.57 19.89 -4.35
N SER A 150 -13.79 19.84 -3.79
CA SER A 150 -14.95 20.50 -4.38
C SER A 150 -14.98 22.02 -4.14
N LYS A 151 -14.18 22.55 -3.21
CA LYS A 151 -14.11 23.99 -2.92
C LYS A 151 -13.07 24.72 -3.77
N ASP A 152 -12.04 24.01 -4.23
CA ASP A 152 -10.91 24.57 -4.99
C ASP A 152 -11.01 24.38 -6.51
N SER A 153 -12.06 23.74 -7.04
CA SER A 153 -12.19 23.58 -8.49
C SER A 153 -13.61 23.86 -9.00
N LYS A 154 -13.76 25.02 -9.67
CA LYS A 154 -14.61 25.06 -10.87
C LYS A 154 -14.18 23.88 -11.73
N GLY A 155 -15.12 23.01 -12.07
CA GLY A 155 -14.89 21.64 -12.53
C GLY A 155 -13.71 21.50 -13.50
N ALA A 156 -12.72 20.70 -13.08
CA ALA A 156 -11.62 20.24 -13.92
C ALA A 156 -12.06 19.20 -14.98
N TRP A 157 -13.36 19.01 -15.19
CA TRP A 157 -13.96 18.00 -16.08
C TRP A 157 -14.58 18.58 -17.36
N LEU A 158 -14.23 19.82 -17.75
CA LEU A 158 -14.71 20.45 -18.99
C LEU A 158 -13.59 20.71 -20.02
N ALA A 159 -12.52 19.92 -20.02
CA ALA A 159 -11.39 20.12 -20.94
C ALA A 159 -11.28 19.09 -22.09
N ASP A 160 -12.23 18.17 -22.26
CA ASP A 160 -12.26 17.23 -23.40
C ASP A 160 -13.52 17.42 -24.26
N GLY A 161 -13.75 18.66 -24.65
CA GLY A 161 -14.83 19.05 -25.56
C GLY A 161 -14.33 19.96 -26.66
N GLU A 162 -13.27 19.56 -27.36
CA GLU A 162 -12.92 20.06 -28.70
C GLU A 162 -11.70 19.29 -29.24
N ARG A 163 -11.96 18.24 -30.03
CA ARG A 163 -11.15 17.79 -31.17
C ARG A 163 -11.89 16.76 -32.01
#